data_AF-A0A4Q5M1H9-F1
#
_entry.id   AF-A0A4Q5M1H9-F1
#
_cell.length_a   1.000
_cell.length_b   1.000
_cell.length_c   1.000
_cell.angle_alpha   90.00
_cell.angle_beta   90.00
_cell.angle_gamma   90.00
#
_symmetry.space_group_name_H-M   'P 1'
#
loop_
_entity.id
_entity.type
_entity.pdbx_description
1 polymer ?
#
loop_
_entity_poly.entity_id
_entity_poly.type
_entity_poly.pdbx_seq_one_letter_code
_entity_poly.pdbx_strand_id
1 'polypeptide(L)'
;METLGYIAGILTTVAFVPQVLQIYKTKSAKDVSLAMFLIFTLGVIMWLVYGIKVNAFPVIAANGVTLVLALVILFFKFKYNNHSLK
;
A
#
# COMPACT_ATOMS: atom_id res chain seq x y z
N MET A 1 4.53 -1.46 -24.69
CA MET A 1 3.55 -1.52 -23.58
C MET A 1 4.20 -1.84 -22.23
N GLU A 2 5.25 -2.66 -22.17
CA GLU A 2 5.91 -3.01 -20.90
C GLU A 2 6.46 -1.80 -20.12
N THR A 3 7.13 -0.86 -20.79
CA THR A 3 7.63 0.39 -20.18
C THR A 3 6.52 1.19 -19.51
N LEU A 4 5.33 1.26 -20.13
CA LEU A 4 4.17 1.95 -19.55
C LEU A 4 3.69 1.25 -18.27
N GLY A 5 3.68 -0.09 -18.27
CA GLY A 5 3.36 -0.89 -17.08
C GLY A 5 4.33 -0.64 -15.93
N TYR A 6 5.63 -0.57 -16.21
CA TYR A 6 6.63 -0.22 -15.19
C TYR A 6 6.46 1.21 -14.67
N ILE A 7 6.26 2.19 -15.55
CA ILE A 7 6.04 3.59 -15.14
C ILE A 7 4.78 3.70 -14.28
N ALA A 8 3.67 3.09 -14.71
CA ALA A 8 2.43 3.07 -13.94
C ALA A 8 2.63 2.40 -12.58
N GLY A 9 3.34 1.27 -12.52
CA GLY A 9 3.67 0.57 -11.28
C GLY A 9 4.51 1.41 -10.34
N ILE A 10 5.54 2.09 -10.84
CA ILE A 10 6.41 2.98 -10.05
C ILE A 10 5.60 4.15 -9.50
N LEU A 11 4.86 4.87 -10.35
CA LEU A 11 4.10 6.05 -9.94
C LEU A 11 3.07 5.71 -8.85
N THR A 12 2.32 4.63 -9.05
CA THR A 12 1.30 4.18 -8.08
C THR A 12 1.91 3.69 -6.77
N THR A 13 3.03 2.96 -6.82
CA THR A 13 3.71 2.46 -5.62
C THR A 13 4.36 3.60 -4.82
N VAL A 14 5.10 4.50 -5.50
CA VAL A 14 5.82 5.61 -4.86
C VAL A 14 4.85 6.61 -4.23
N ALA A 15 3.62 6.74 -4.73
CA ALA A 15 2.59 7.58 -4.12
C ALA A 15 2.29 7.22 -2.65
N PHE A 16 2.54 5.99 -2.20
CA PHE A 16 2.38 5.59 -0.81
C PHE A 16 3.56 5.95 0.09
N VAL A 17 4.73 6.25 -0.47
CA VAL A 17 5.93 6.62 0.30
C VAL A 17 5.72 7.93 1.08
N PRO A 18 5.20 9.02 0.50
CA PRO A 18 4.85 10.22 1.25
C PRO A 18 3.90 9.95 2.42
N GLN A 19 2.92 9.05 2.24
CA GLN A 19 1.96 8.68 3.30
C GLN A 19 2.65 7.97 4.46
N VAL A 20 3.54 7.01 4.19
CA VAL A 20 4.36 6.31 5.20
C VAL A 20 5.23 7.33 5.95
N LEU A 21 5.91 8.21 5.23
CA LEU A 21 6.79 9.22 5.80
C LEU A 21 6.02 10.23 6.67
N GLN A 22 4.83 10.64 6.24
CA GLN A 22 3.99 11.55 7.02
C GLN A 22 3.59 10.92 8.34
N ILE A 23 3.06 9.69 8.33
CA ILE A 23 2.67 8.98 9.57
C ILE A 23 3.87 8.76 10.47
N TYR A 24 5.04 8.41 9.90
CA TYR A 24 6.25 8.22 10.66
C TYR A 24 6.76 9.51 11.31
N LYS A 25 6.64 10.66 10.63
CA LYS A 25 7.06 11.97 11.15
C LYS A 25 6.09 12.50 12.21
N THR A 26 4.78 12.45 11.95
CA THR A 26 3.75 12.99 12.87
C THR A 26 3.43 12.04 14.02
N LYS A 27 3.85 10.76 13.92
CA LYS A 27 3.47 9.68 14.85
C LYS A 27 1.94 9.58 15.02
N SER A 28 1.18 9.96 14.00
CA SER A 28 -0.28 9.96 13.99
C SER A 28 -0.81 9.40 12.68
N ALA A 29 -1.77 8.49 12.80
CA ALA A 29 -2.52 7.91 11.69
C ALA A 29 -4.03 8.09 11.88
N LYS A 30 -4.46 9.11 12.66
CA LYS A 30 -5.87 9.32 13.01
C LYS A 30 -6.75 9.46 11.76
N ASP A 31 -6.33 10.28 10.81
CA ASP A 31 -7.10 10.61 9.61
C ASP A 31 -6.97 9.57 8.48
N VAL A 32 -6.11 8.57 8.67
CA VAL A 32 -5.98 7.46 7.71
C VAL A 32 -7.14 6.49 7.91
N SER A 33 -7.95 6.28 6.87
CA SER A 33 -9.07 5.35 6.91
C SER A 33 -8.59 3.90 6.99
N LEU A 34 -8.90 3.23 8.10
CA LEU A 34 -8.56 1.81 8.31
C LEU A 34 -9.27 0.91 7.29
N ALA A 35 -10.57 1.14 7.07
CA ALA A 35 -11.37 0.35 6.14
C ALA A 35 -10.82 0.42 4.71
N MET A 36 -10.44 1.62 4.27
CA MET A 36 -9.84 1.83 2.95
C MET A 36 -8.56 1.02 2.78
N PHE A 37 -7.64 1.08 3.74
CA PHE A 37 -6.37 0.33 3.64
C PHE A 37 -6.55 -1.19 3.77
N LEU A 38 -7.54 -1.69 4.51
CA LEU A 38 -7.84 -3.13 4.56
C LEU A 38 -8.39 -3.63 3.22
N ILE A 39 -9.37 -2.94 2.64
CA ILE A 39 -9.94 -3.29 1.33
C ILE A 39 -8.86 -3.18 0.25
N PHE A 40 -8.07 -2.12 0.27
CA PHE A 40 -6.97 -1.91 -0.67
C PHE A 40 -5.93 -3.03 -0.58
N THR A 41 -5.51 -3.41 0.65
CA THR A 41 -4.54 -4.49 0.86
C THR A 41 -5.06 -5.82 0.33
N LEU A 42 -6.34 -6.14 0.56
CA LEU A 42 -6.97 -7.34 0.00
C LEU A 42 -6.97 -7.31 -1.53
N GLY A 43 -7.34 -6.17 -2.13
CA GLY A 43 -7.29 -5.98 -3.59
C GLY A 43 -5.88 -6.16 -4.16
N VAL A 44 -4.85 -5.61 -3.52
CA VAL A 44 -3.44 -5.77 -3.92
C VAL A 44 -3.00 -7.23 -3.84
N ILE A 45 -3.41 -7.98 -2.80
CA ILE A 45 -3.16 -9.42 -2.71
C ILE A 45 -3.80 -10.16 -3.89
N MET A 46 -5.06 -9.84 -4.22
CA MET A 46 -5.75 -10.44 -5.37
C MET A 46 -5.04 -10.10 -6.69
N TRP A 47 -4.59 -8.86 -6.88
CA TRP A 47 -3.81 -8.44 -8.06
C TRP A 47 -2.45 -9.14 -8.15
N LEU A 48 -1.79 -9.37 -7.01
CA LEU A 48 -0.53 -10.09 -6.97
C LEU A 48 -0.72 -11.55 -7.39
N VAL A 49 -1.75 -12.22 -6.86
CA VAL A 49 -2.14 -13.59 -7.26
C VAL A 49 -2.49 -13.64 -8.75
N TYR A 50 -3.26 -12.67 -9.24
CA TYR A 50 -3.58 -12.54 -10.66
C TYR A 50 -2.32 -12.41 -11.51
N GLY A 51 -1.43 -11.46 -11.16
CA GLY A 51 -0.19 -11.19 -11.88
C GLY A 51 0.70 -12.42 -11.99
N ILE A 52 0.82 -13.20 -10.92
CA ILE A 52 1.55 -14.48 -10.89
C ILE A 52 0.90 -15.48 -11.87
N LYS A 53 -0.44 -15.64 -11.83
CA LYS A 53 -1.15 -16.57 -12.72
C LYS A 53 -1.00 -16.25 -14.20
N VAL A 54 -0.88 -14.97 -14.56
CA VAL A 54 -0.73 -14.53 -15.96
C VAL A 54 0.73 -14.23 -16.35
N ASN A 55 1.70 -14.51 -15.47
CA ASN A 55 3.13 -14.22 -15.66
C ASN A 55 3.44 -12.74 -16.01
N ALA A 56 2.64 -11.79 -15.50
CA ALA A 56 2.81 -10.37 -15.77
C ALA A 56 3.78 -9.72 -14.77
N PHE A 57 5.08 -9.80 -15.04
CA PHE A 57 6.12 -9.32 -14.12
C PHE A 57 5.95 -7.85 -13.65
N PRO A 58 5.59 -6.86 -14.49
CA PRO A 58 5.35 -5.49 -14.02
C PRO A 58 4.23 -5.39 -12.96
N VAL A 59 3.16 -6.19 -13.13
CA VAL A 59 2.04 -6.25 -12.18
C VAL A 59 2.49 -6.90 -10.87
N ILE A 60 3.27 -7.98 -10.95
CA ILE A 60 3.82 -8.68 -9.78
C ILE A 60 4.73 -7.75 -8.98
N ALA A 61 5.69 -7.10 -9.65
CA ALA A 61 6.64 -6.20 -9.02
C ALA A 61 5.94 -5.01 -8.35
N ALA A 62 5.01 -4.34 -9.05
CA ALA A 62 4.29 -3.19 -8.51
C ALA A 62 3.43 -3.56 -7.29
N ASN A 63 2.64 -4.64 -7.39
CA ASN A 63 1.77 -5.06 -6.28
C ASN A 63 2.56 -5.63 -5.10
N GLY A 64 3.69 -6.28 -5.34
CA GLY A 64 4.57 -6.78 -4.27
C GLY A 64 5.12 -5.64 -3.41
N VAL A 65 5.67 -4.58 -4.02
CA VAL A 65 6.16 -3.42 -3.28
C VAL A 65 5.02 -2.63 -2.64
N THR A 66 3.91 -2.45 -3.36
CA THR A 66 2.71 -1.77 -2.83
C THR A 66 2.16 -2.49 -1.60
N LEU A 67 2.16 -3.83 -1.59
CA LEU A 67 1.71 -4.63 -0.45
C LEU A 67 2.55 -4.34 0.80
N VAL A 68 3.88 -4.30 0.66
CA VAL A 68 4.77 -3.96 1.78
C VAL A 68 4.46 -2.56 2.33
N LEU A 69 4.29 -1.57 1.46
CA LEU A 69 3.96 -0.20 1.88
C LEU A 69 2.59 -0.12 2.57
N ALA A 70 1.57 -0.80 2.03
CA ALA A 70 0.24 -0.87 2.62
C ALA A 70 0.25 -1.52 4.01
N LEU A 71 1.02 -2.60 4.18
CA LEU A 71 1.21 -3.27 5.47
C LEU A 71 1.94 -2.38 6.48
N VAL A 72 2.93 -1.59 6.06
CA VAL A 72 3.58 -0.60 6.93
C VAL A 72 2.60 0.49 7.37
N ILE A 73 1.74 0.97 6.47
CA ILE A 73 0.70 1.95 6.81
C ILE A 73 -0.31 1.34 7.79
N LEU A 74 -0.77 0.11 7.57
CA LEU A 74 -1.67 -0.58 8.50
C LEU A 74 -1.00 -0.79 9.86
N PHE A 75 0.26 -1.21 9.90
CA PHE A 75 1.02 -1.34 11.13
C PHE A 75 1.08 -0.02 11.89
N PHE A 76 1.41 1.09 11.22
CA PHE A 76 1.38 2.41 11.83
C PHE A 76 -0.02 2.85 12.24
N LYS A 77 -1.05 2.51 11.47
CA LYS A 77 -2.44 2.79 11.83
C LYS A 77 -2.75 2.16 13.16
N PHE A 78 -2.44 0.88 13.37
CA PHE A 78 -2.67 0.20 14.65
C PHE A 78 -1.76 0.71 15.77
N LYS A 79 -0.46 0.93 15.50
CA LYS A 79 0.51 1.42 16.49
C LYS A 79 0.15 2.80 17.05
N TYR A 80 -0.31 3.70 16.18
CA TYR A 80 -0.63 5.08 16.56
C TYR A 80 -2.13 5.33 16.74
N ASN A 81 -2.97 4.28 16.80
CA ASN A 81 -4.42 4.43 17.01
C ASN A 81 -4.84 4.70 18.47
N ASN A 82 -3.91 4.94 19.39
CA ASN A 82 -4.19 4.97 20.82
C ASN A 82 -4.75 6.30 21.34
N HIS A 83 -5.76 6.88 20.69
CA HIS A 83 -6.54 8.00 21.25
C HIS A 83 -8.02 8.10 20.80
N SER A 84 -8.66 6.98 20.42
CA SER A 84 -10.11 6.95 20.11
C SER A 84 -10.97 6.19 21.14
N LEU A 85 -10.38 5.71 22.24
CA LEU A 85 -11.12 5.21 23.39
C LEU A 85 -10.99 6.22 24.54
N LYS A 86 -11.61 7.38 24.37
CA LYS A 86 -12.05 8.24 25.45
C LYS A 86 -13.29 8.99 25.01
#